data_AF-A0A4Q5NWV2-F1
#
_entry.id   AF-A0A4Q5NWV2-F1
#
_cell.length_a   1.000
_cell.length_b   1.000
_cell.length_c   1.000
_cell.angle_alpha   90.00
_cell.angle_beta   90.00
_cell.angle_gamma   90.00
#
_symmetry.space_group_name_H-M   'P 1'
#
loop_
_entity.id
_entity.type
_entity.pdbx_description
1 polymer ?
#
loop_
_entity_poly.entity_id
_entity_poly.type
_entity_poly.pdbx_seq_one_letter_code
_entity_poly.pdbx_strand_id
1 'polypeptide(L)'
;MKLVRLSTLMWLEVALLLGWSFLIVVFEISFAVSLLREFCLFAAFVSALLLLPGFLSEHRQQALRIYAVFCVLLMGLRFVAISPVKPFMQFQASLVNGTSKSEVQQRFVSYFPPNGWFRQPVIDWGDGSPVTPYDNEPVLAGTPDQSIQYTLDPNDGAYNAEWLIVYLEKGRVVGTEYLGD
;
A
#
# COMPACT_ATOMS: atom_id res chain seq x y z
N MET A 1 -33.77 25.52 22.07
CA MET A 1 -33.38 25.41 20.64
C MET A 1 -31.87 25.24 20.38
N LYS A 2 -30.96 25.77 21.21
CA LYS A 2 -29.50 25.61 20.98
C LYS A 2 -29.01 24.16 21.11
N LEU A 3 -29.47 23.41 22.11
CA LEU A 3 -28.99 22.03 22.38
C LEU A 3 -29.27 21.04 21.22
N VAL A 4 -30.43 21.14 20.57
CA VAL A 4 -30.81 20.24 19.47
C VAL A 4 -29.94 20.47 18.23
N ARG A 5 -29.57 21.72 17.94
CA ARG A 5 -28.68 22.06 16.81
C ARG A 5 -27.24 21.60 16.99
N LEU A 6 -26.73 21.62 18.22
CA LEU A 6 -25.36 21.17 18.54
C LEU A 6 -25.22 19.65 18.41
N SER A 7 -26.22 18.89 18.87
CA SER A 7 -26.29 17.44 18.70
C SER A 7 -26.26 17.02 17.23
N THR A 8 -27.06 17.66 16.37
CA THR A 8 -27.14 17.31 14.93
C THR A 8 -25.83 17.56 14.18
N LEU A 9 -25.08 18.58 14.57
CA LEU A 9 -23.79 18.91 13.93
C LEU A 9 -22.76 17.82 14.20
N MET A 10 -22.65 17.35 15.44
CA MET A 10 -21.69 16.31 15.83
C MET A 10 -21.99 14.98 15.11
N TRP A 11 -23.26 14.60 14.96
CA TRP A 11 -23.64 13.40 14.21
C TRP A 11 -23.28 13.50 12.73
N LEU A 12 -23.41 14.68 12.13
CA LEU A 12 -22.98 14.92 10.76
C LEU A 12 -21.46 14.77 10.60
N GLU A 13 -20.68 15.35 11.51
CA GLU A 13 -19.21 15.24 11.50
C GLU A 13 -18.75 13.78 11.62
N VAL A 14 -19.38 13.00 12.51
CA VAL A 14 -19.11 11.58 12.66
C VAL A 14 -19.47 10.83 11.37
N ALA A 15 -20.62 11.11 10.76
CA ALA A 15 -21.01 10.49 9.50
C ALA A 15 -20.03 10.81 8.36
N LEU A 16 -19.56 12.06 8.27
CA LEU A 16 -18.55 12.47 7.30
C LEU A 16 -17.21 11.77 7.52
N LEU A 17 -16.77 11.66 8.79
CA LEU A 17 -15.53 10.97 9.13
C LEU A 17 -15.62 9.46 8.85
N LEU A 18 -16.78 8.85 9.07
CA LEU A 18 -17.02 7.44 8.71
C LEU A 18 -16.99 7.25 7.19
N GLY A 19 -17.64 8.13 6.43
CA GLY A 19 -17.57 8.11 4.96
C GLY A 19 -16.13 8.28 4.44
N TRP A 20 -15.37 9.21 5.05
CA TRP A 20 -13.96 9.40 4.75
C TRP A 20 -13.11 8.17 5.10
N SER A 21 -13.37 7.54 6.25
CA SER A 21 -12.69 6.30 6.67
C SER A 21 -12.95 5.16 5.70
N PHE A 22 -14.20 5.01 5.25
CA PHE A 22 -14.56 4.01 4.24
C PHE A 22 -13.79 4.23 2.93
N LEU A 23 -13.70 5.47 2.46
CA LEU A 23 -12.94 5.81 1.27
C LEU A 23 -11.44 5.49 1.43
N ILE A 24 -10.85 5.79 2.60
CA ILE A 24 -9.46 5.38 2.90
C ILE A 24 -9.31 3.86 2.79
N VAL A 25 -10.24 3.08 3.35
CA VAL A 25 -10.18 1.61 3.27
C VAL A 25 -10.27 1.11 1.83
N VAL A 26 -11.11 1.73 0.99
CA VAL A 26 -11.17 1.40 -0.45
C VAL A 26 -9.82 1.66 -1.12
N PHE A 27 -9.23 2.84 -0.92
CA PHE A 27 -7.90 3.15 -1.45
C PHE A 27 -6.82 2.22 -0.88
N GLU A 28 -6.94 1.82 0.38
CA GLU A 28 -6.01 0.93 1.06
C GLU A 28 -6.01 -0.47 0.44
N ILE A 29 -7.19 -1.00 0.13
CA ILE A 29 -7.34 -2.31 -0.50
C ILE A 29 -6.72 -2.31 -1.89
N SER A 30 -6.96 -1.25 -2.68
CA SER A 30 -6.52 -1.18 -4.06
C SER A 30 -5.06 -0.77 -4.25
N PHE A 31 -4.52 0.12 -3.41
CA PHE A 31 -3.21 0.75 -3.67
C PHE A 31 -2.28 0.79 -2.46
N ALA A 32 -2.65 0.16 -1.33
CA ALA A 32 -1.87 0.18 -0.09
C ALA A 32 -1.41 1.59 0.33
N VAL A 33 -2.29 2.58 0.17
CA VAL A 33 -1.97 4.01 0.36
C VAL A 33 -1.39 4.37 1.73
N SER A 34 -1.61 3.56 2.77
CA SER A 34 -0.97 3.72 4.08
C SER A 34 0.57 3.55 4.07
N LEU A 35 1.13 2.99 3.01
CA LEU A 35 2.58 2.95 2.81
C LEU A 35 3.14 4.34 2.45
N LEU A 36 2.33 5.18 1.81
CA LEU A 36 2.69 6.53 1.37
C LEU A 36 2.50 7.52 2.52
N ARG A 37 3.59 8.22 2.87
CA ARG A 37 3.56 9.21 3.96
C ARG A 37 2.68 10.41 3.59
N GLU A 38 2.74 10.82 2.33
CA GLU A 38 2.01 11.94 1.75
C GLU A 38 0.50 11.71 1.87
N PHE A 39 0.05 10.49 1.55
CA PHE A 39 -1.35 10.11 1.69
C PHE A 39 -1.80 10.15 3.16
N CYS A 40 -1.00 9.63 4.09
CA CYS A 40 -1.33 9.67 5.52
C CYS A 40 -1.46 11.12 6.04
N LEU A 41 -0.56 12.00 5.63
CA LEU A 41 -0.62 13.43 5.98
C LEU A 41 -1.85 14.11 5.37
N PHE A 42 -2.14 13.84 4.10
CA PHE A 42 -3.33 14.33 3.43
C PHE A 42 -4.62 13.85 4.13
N ALA A 43 -4.69 12.58 4.48
CA ALA A 43 -5.85 12.00 5.15
C ALA A 43 -6.08 12.57 6.56
N ALA A 44 -4.99 12.79 7.32
CA ALA A 44 -5.06 13.47 8.60
C ALA A 44 -5.55 14.92 8.43
N PHE A 45 -5.03 15.65 7.43
CA PHE A 45 -5.44 17.02 7.14
C PHE A 45 -6.92 17.12 6.77
N VAL A 46 -7.41 16.29 5.85
CA VAL A 46 -8.84 16.24 5.48
C VAL A 46 -9.70 15.95 6.71
N SER A 47 -9.29 15.01 7.54
CA SER A 47 -10.02 14.66 8.78
C SER A 47 -10.07 15.83 9.77
N ALA A 48 -8.98 16.60 9.90
CA ALA A 48 -8.97 17.79 10.72
C ALA A 48 -9.92 18.88 10.19
N LEU A 49 -10.03 19.04 8.86
CA LEU A 49 -10.99 19.96 8.24
C LEU A 49 -12.44 19.51 8.46
N LEU A 50 -12.73 18.22 8.36
CA LEU A 50 -14.07 17.68 8.62
C LEU A 50 -14.53 17.90 10.07
N LEU A 51 -13.59 17.93 11.02
CA LEU A 51 -13.85 18.18 12.45
C LEU A 51 -13.68 19.65 12.85
N LEU A 52 -13.45 20.55 11.90
CA LEU A 52 -13.23 21.98 12.16
C LEU A 52 -14.40 22.62 12.93
N PRO A 53 -15.68 22.40 12.58
CA PRO A 53 -16.78 22.98 13.34
C PRO A 53 -16.77 22.53 14.82
N GLY A 54 -16.50 21.25 15.07
CA GLY A 54 -16.31 20.68 16.40
C GLY A 54 -15.18 21.34 17.18
N PHE A 55 -14.04 21.61 16.55
CA PHE A 55 -12.91 22.32 17.16
C PHE A 55 -13.23 23.76 17.54
N LEU A 56 -14.10 24.43 16.78
CA LEU A 56 -14.51 25.82 17.02
C LEU A 56 -15.71 25.95 17.97
N SER A 57 -16.29 24.82 18.40
CA SER A 57 -17.46 24.76 19.27
C SER A 57 -17.10 24.45 20.74
N GLU A 58 -18.10 24.44 21.62
CA GLU A 58 -17.95 23.98 23.01
C GLU A 58 -17.53 22.49 23.10
N HIS A 59 -17.68 21.72 22.01
CA HIS A 59 -17.31 20.30 21.92
C HIS A 59 -15.84 20.04 21.55
N ARG A 60 -14.97 21.05 21.62
CA ARG A 60 -13.55 20.97 21.25
C ARG A 60 -12.84 19.73 21.81
N GLN A 61 -13.08 19.37 23.08
CA GLN A 61 -12.42 18.20 23.69
C GLN A 61 -12.86 16.88 23.07
N GLN A 62 -14.13 16.75 22.69
CA GLN A 62 -14.65 15.55 22.03
C GLN A 62 -14.09 15.44 20.62
N ALA A 63 -14.07 16.54 19.85
CA ALA A 63 -13.47 16.59 18.53
C ALA A 63 -11.97 16.22 18.56
N LEU A 64 -11.21 16.71 19.54
CA LEU A 64 -9.80 16.34 19.72
C LEU A 64 -9.60 14.86 20.04
N ARG A 65 -10.46 14.27 20.87
CA ARG A 65 -10.40 12.83 21.18
C ARG A 65 -10.71 11.98 19.94
N ILE A 66 -11.75 12.34 19.20
CA ILE A 66 -12.13 11.65 17.95
C ILE A 66 -10.97 11.73 16.95
N TYR A 67 -10.42 12.93 16.75
CA TYR A 67 -9.29 13.13 15.84
C TYR A 67 -8.05 12.35 16.26
N ALA A 68 -7.71 12.34 17.56
CA ALA A 68 -6.57 11.58 18.06
C ALA A 68 -6.74 10.08 17.84
N VAL A 69 -7.93 9.52 18.12
CA VAL A 69 -8.24 8.11 17.84
C VAL A 69 -8.12 7.82 16.35
N PHE A 70 -8.66 8.68 15.50
CA PHE A 70 -8.56 8.54 14.05
C PHE A 70 -7.10 8.51 13.57
N CYS A 71 -6.25 9.42 14.05
CA CYS A 71 -4.83 9.45 13.70
C CYS A 71 -4.09 8.18 14.12
N VAL A 72 -4.41 7.65 15.31
CA VAL A 72 -3.83 6.37 15.78
C VAL A 72 -4.26 5.21 14.88
N LEU A 73 -5.54 5.15 14.50
CA LEU A 73 -6.04 4.12 13.58
C LEU A 73 -5.39 4.24 12.20
N LEU A 74 -5.25 5.45 11.67
CA LEU A 74 -4.57 5.71 10.40
C LEU A 74 -3.11 5.25 10.43
N MET A 75 -2.39 5.52 11.52
CA MET A 75 -1.03 5.01 11.70
C MET A 75 -0.99 3.48 11.83
N GLY A 76 -1.95 2.90 12.55
CA GLY A 76 -2.09 1.45 12.70
C GLY A 76 -2.33 0.73 11.37
N LEU A 77 -3.02 1.39 10.44
CA LEU A 77 -3.33 0.84 9.12
C LEU A 77 -2.08 0.40 8.36
N ARG A 78 -0.92 1.06 8.57
CA ARG A 78 0.36 0.69 7.96
C ARG A 78 0.79 -0.75 8.26
N PHE A 79 0.39 -1.29 9.41
CA PHE A 79 0.78 -2.62 9.87
C PHE A 79 -0.26 -3.71 9.59
N VAL A 80 -1.47 -3.33 9.17
CA VAL A 80 -2.56 -4.27 8.91
C VAL A 80 -2.65 -4.53 7.41
N ALA A 81 -2.33 -5.73 6.96
CA ALA A 81 -2.53 -6.11 5.56
C ALA A 81 -3.98 -6.55 5.35
N ILE A 82 -4.76 -5.71 4.65
CA ILE A 82 -6.18 -5.98 4.34
C ILE A 82 -6.30 -6.60 2.93
N SER A 83 -5.36 -6.29 2.05
CA SER A 83 -5.24 -6.84 0.69
C SER A 83 -3.81 -7.36 0.45
N PRO A 84 -3.60 -8.22 -0.56
CA PRO A 84 -2.27 -8.71 -0.89
C PRO A 84 -1.37 -7.67 -1.57
N VAL A 85 -1.93 -6.56 -2.05
CA VAL A 85 -1.19 -5.43 -2.66
C VAL A 85 -0.15 -4.88 -1.71
N LYS A 86 -0.53 -4.65 -0.44
CA LYS A 86 0.40 -4.12 0.57
C LYS A 86 1.66 -4.98 0.78
N PRO A 87 1.55 -6.28 1.12
CA PRO A 87 2.73 -7.13 1.24
C PRO A 87 3.50 -7.26 -0.09
N PHE A 88 2.84 -7.13 -1.24
CA PHE A 88 3.50 -7.12 -2.55
C PHE A 88 4.39 -5.89 -2.75
N MET A 89 3.86 -4.69 -2.50
CA MET A 89 4.63 -3.45 -2.52
C MET A 89 5.74 -3.44 -1.47
N GLN A 90 5.49 -3.98 -0.27
CA GLN A 90 6.53 -4.10 0.76
C GLN A 90 7.64 -5.09 0.35
N PHE A 91 7.28 -6.19 -0.30
CA PHE A 91 8.25 -7.11 -0.88
C PHE A 91 9.11 -6.40 -1.93
N GLN A 92 8.50 -5.69 -2.88
CA GLN A 92 9.19 -4.88 -3.89
C GLN A 92 10.15 -3.88 -3.24
N ALA A 93 9.68 -3.07 -2.29
CA ALA A 93 10.49 -2.08 -1.58
C ALA A 93 11.61 -2.71 -0.74
N SER A 94 11.50 -3.99 -0.38
CA SER A 94 12.55 -4.72 0.32
C SER A 94 13.70 -5.13 -0.59
N LEU A 95 13.52 -5.14 -1.92
CA LEU A 95 14.55 -5.55 -2.88
C LEU A 95 15.47 -4.36 -3.20
N VAL A 96 16.74 -4.50 -2.80
CA VAL A 96 17.78 -3.50 -3.07
C VAL A 96 18.86 -4.10 -3.96
N ASN A 97 19.53 -3.26 -4.74
CA ASN A 97 20.64 -3.69 -5.59
C ASN A 97 21.69 -4.44 -4.77
N GLY A 98 22.18 -5.54 -5.35
CA GLY A 98 23.10 -6.48 -4.71
C GLY A 98 22.44 -7.60 -3.90
N THR A 99 21.13 -7.55 -3.65
CA THR A 99 20.40 -8.66 -2.99
C THR A 99 20.59 -9.94 -3.78
N SER A 100 20.98 -11.04 -3.14
CA SER A 100 21.18 -12.33 -3.81
C SER A 100 19.85 -13.00 -4.17
N LYS A 101 19.83 -13.82 -5.23
CA LYS A 101 18.64 -14.59 -5.64
C LYS A 101 18.02 -15.40 -4.49
N SER A 102 18.84 -15.99 -3.61
CA SER A 102 18.37 -16.71 -2.42
C SER A 102 17.71 -15.77 -1.40
N GLU A 103 18.26 -14.58 -1.18
CA GLU A 103 17.64 -13.58 -0.29
C GLU A 103 16.33 -13.05 -0.88
N VAL A 104 16.24 -12.86 -2.20
CA VAL A 104 14.97 -12.50 -2.87
C VAL A 104 13.90 -13.55 -2.55
N GLN A 105 14.22 -14.83 -2.71
CA GLN A 105 13.30 -15.93 -2.41
C GLN A 105 12.91 -15.98 -0.92
N GLN A 106 13.86 -15.79 -0.02
CA GLN A 106 13.58 -15.74 1.43
C GLN A 106 12.66 -14.58 1.79
N ARG A 107 12.90 -13.39 1.23
CA ARG A 107 12.04 -12.22 1.42
C ARG A 107 10.65 -12.48 0.86
N PHE A 108 10.53 -13.04 -0.34
CA PHE A 108 9.25 -13.41 -0.94
C PHE A 108 8.43 -14.31 -0.01
N VAL A 109 9.03 -15.38 0.51
CA VAL A 109 8.35 -16.32 1.43
C VAL A 109 7.99 -15.65 2.77
N SER A 110 8.73 -14.63 3.20
CA SER A 110 8.40 -13.88 4.42
C SER A 110 7.15 -13.00 4.27
N TYR A 111 6.93 -12.41 3.09
CA TYR A 111 5.75 -11.60 2.79
C TYR A 111 4.55 -12.45 2.33
N PHE A 112 4.82 -13.54 1.60
CA PHE A 112 3.84 -14.49 1.09
C PHE A 112 4.22 -15.92 1.50
N PRO A 113 3.94 -16.34 2.74
CA PRO A 113 4.19 -17.71 3.15
C PRO A 113 3.24 -18.69 2.44
N PRO A 114 3.67 -19.95 2.16
CA PRO A 114 2.84 -20.94 1.44
C PRO A 114 1.47 -21.22 2.08
N ASN A 115 1.37 -21.07 3.41
CA ASN A 115 0.14 -21.22 4.18
C ASN A 115 -0.30 -19.88 4.79
N GLY A 116 0.01 -18.77 4.12
CA GLY A 116 -0.33 -17.43 4.54
C GLY A 116 -1.80 -17.08 4.37
N TRP A 117 -2.17 -15.91 4.89
CA TRP A 117 -3.50 -15.35 4.70
C TRP A 117 -3.79 -15.04 3.22
N PHE A 118 -2.77 -14.58 2.49
CA PHE A 118 -2.87 -14.28 1.07
C PHE A 118 -2.29 -15.43 0.25
N ARG A 119 -2.90 -15.65 -0.92
CA ARG A 119 -2.36 -16.54 -1.94
C ARG A 119 -1.00 -16.04 -2.38
N GLN A 120 -0.06 -16.95 -2.61
CA GLN A 120 1.24 -16.58 -3.16
C GLN A 120 1.08 -16.07 -4.61
N PRO A 121 1.77 -14.97 -4.98
CA PRO A 121 1.94 -14.57 -6.36
C PRO A 121 2.49 -15.71 -7.21
N VAL A 122 2.09 -15.74 -8.49
CA VAL A 122 2.66 -16.65 -9.48
C VAL A 122 4.08 -16.21 -9.78
N ILE A 123 5.02 -17.16 -9.84
CA ILE A 123 6.43 -16.88 -10.13
C ILE A 123 6.78 -17.45 -11.49
N ASP A 124 7.26 -16.61 -12.39
CA ASP A 124 7.94 -17.01 -13.62
C ASP A 124 9.44 -16.76 -13.46
N TRP A 125 10.22 -17.82 -13.67
CA TRP A 125 11.66 -17.81 -13.44
C TRP A 125 12.47 -17.29 -14.64
N GLY A 126 11.81 -16.94 -15.76
CA GLY A 126 12.46 -16.42 -16.95
C GLY A 126 13.57 -17.36 -17.40
N ASP A 127 13.23 -18.43 -18.10
CA ASP A 127 14.12 -19.55 -18.48
C ASP A 127 15.27 -19.20 -19.47
N GLY A 128 15.62 -17.91 -19.61
CA GLY A 128 16.78 -17.43 -20.36
C GLY A 128 16.47 -16.40 -21.43
N SER A 129 15.20 -16.03 -21.63
CA SER A 129 14.84 -14.89 -22.47
C SER A 129 14.86 -13.61 -21.63
N PRO A 130 15.70 -12.61 -21.96
CA PRO A 130 15.66 -11.34 -21.26
C PRO A 130 14.27 -10.73 -21.46
N VAL A 131 13.56 -10.48 -20.36
CA VAL A 131 12.38 -9.61 -20.39
C VAL A 131 12.90 -8.26 -20.85
N THR A 132 12.57 -7.87 -22.08
CA THR A 132 12.97 -6.58 -22.63
C THR A 132 12.43 -5.50 -21.71
N PRO A 133 13.27 -4.63 -21.12
CA PRO A 133 12.80 -3.44 -20.44
C PRO A 133 11.89 -2.70 -21.42
N TYR A 134 10.70 -2.29 -21.00
CA TYR A 134 9.87 -1.43 -21.83
C TYR A 134 10.69 -0.21 -22.28
N ASP A 135 10.55 0.19 -23.55
CA ASP A 135 11.49 0.99 -24.36
C ASP A 135 11.91 2.39 -23.82
N ASN A 136 11.59 2.78 -22.59
CA ASN A 136 11.85 4.12 -22.05
C ASN A 136 12.49 4.15 -20.65
N GLU A 137 12.83 2.99 -20.05
CA GLU A 137 13.50 2.95 -18.74
C GLU A 137 15.03 3.09 -18.89
N PRO A 138 15.72 3.80 -17.96
CA PRO A 138 17.17 3.93 -18.01
C PRO A 138 17.82 2.54 -17.98
N VAL A 139 18.57 2.24 -19.05
CA VAL A 139 19.33 1.00 -19.19
C VAL A 139 20.19 0.80 -17.94
N LEU A 140 19.83 -0.21 -17.14
CA LEU A 140 20.60 -0.63 -15.97
C LEU A 140 22.06 -0.88 -16.40
N ALA A 141 23.01 -0.47 -15.57
CA ALA A 141 24.43 -0.67 -15.85
C ALA A 141 24.73 -2.18 -15.88
N GLY A 142 24.85 -2.74 -17.08
CA GLY A 142 24.99 -4.18 -17.32
C GLY A 142 23.69 -4.79 -17.86
N THR A 143 23.76 -5.51 -18.97
CA THR A 143 22.61 -6.28 -19.47
C THR A 143 22.34 -7.40 -18.46
N PRO A 144 21.17 -7.44 -17.80
CA PRO A 144 20.87 -8.50 -16.85
C PRO A 144 20.91 -9.87 -17.55
N ASP A 145 21.46 -10.88 -16.88
CA ASP A 145 21.58 -12.24 -17.41
C ASP A 145 20.34 -13.09 -17.10
N GLN A 146 19.54 -12.68 -16.11
CA GLN A 146 18.31 -13.35 -15.70
C GLN A 146 17.27 -12.35 -15.21
N SER A 147 16.00 -12.74 -15.23
CA SER A 147 14.90 -11.99 -14.62
C SER A 147 13.90 -12.93 -13.97
N ILE A 148 13.31 -12.52 -12.85
CA ILE A 148 12.24 -13.25 -12.17
C ILE A 148 11.01 -12.35 -12.16
N GLN A 149 9.88 -12.85 -12.66
CA GLN A 149 8.62 -12.14 -12.62
C GLN A 149 7.72 -12.72 -11.52
N TYR A 150 7.18 -11.85 -10.70
CA TYR A 150 6.12 -12.16 -9.73
C TYR A 150 4.83 -11.48 -10.19
N THR A 151 3.75 -12.25 -10.24
CA THR A 151 2.44 -11.76 -10.67
C THR A 151 1.43 -11.97 -9.57
N LEU A 152 0.90 -10.86 -9.04
CA LEU A 152 -0.14 -10.88 -8.03
C LEU A 152 -1.48 -11.26 -8.67
N ASP A 153 -1.96 -12.45 -8.32
CA ASP A 153 -3.18 -13.14 -8.80
C ASP A 153 -3.68 -12.77 -10.22
N PRO A 154 -3.13 -13.39 -11.28
CA PRO A 154 -3.50 -13.09 -12.66
C PRO A 154 -4.94 -13.47 -13.04
N ASN A 155 -5.68 -14.16 -12.16
CA ASN A 155 -7.03 -14.64 -12.43
C ASN A 155 -8.10 -13.98 -11.55
N ASP A 156 -7.69 -13.16 -10.57
CA ASP A 156 -8.59 -12.40 -9.72
C ASP A 156 -8.63 -10.95 -10.18
N GLY A 157 -9.66 -10.59 -10.95
CA GLY A 157 -9.88 -9.22 -11.41
C GLY A 157 -10.13 -8.21 -10.29
N ALA A 158 -10.18 -8.65 -9.02
CA ALA A 158 -10.23 -7.75 -7.86
C ALA A 158 -8.90 -7.02 -7.59
N TYR A 159 -7.78 -7.60 -8.04
CA TYR A 159 -6.46 -7.00 -7.94
C TYR A 159 -5.95 -6.91 -9.37
N ASN A 160 -6.03 -5.73 -9.98
CA ASN A 160 -5.42 -5.51 -11.29
C ASN A 160 -4.02 -6.13 -11.27
N ALA A 161 -3.71 -7.02 -12.22
CA ALA A 161 -2.59 -7.95 -12.09
C ALA A 161 -1.27 -7.19 -11.87
N GLU A 162 -0.84 -7.04 -10.61
CA GLU A 162 0.38 -6.29 -10.28
C GLU A 162 1.57 -7.18 -10.61
N TRP A 163 2.50 -6.64 -11.40
CA TRP A 163 3.71 -7.36 -11.80
C TRP A 163 4.92 -6.73 -11.17
N LEU A 164 5.82 -7.59 -10.70
CA LEU A 164 7.15 -7.21 -10.24
C LEU A 164 8.17 -8.03 -11.02
N ILE A 165 8.99 -7.36 -11.82
CA ILE A 165 10.10 -7.97 -12.53
C ILE A 165 11.38 -7.65 -11.75
N VAL A 166 12.13 -8.67 -11.38
CA VAL A 166 13.40 -8.56 -10.67
C VAL A 166 14.52 -8.93 -11.63
N TYR A 167 15.37 -7.96 -11.98
CA TYR A 167 16.51 -8.15 -12.87
C TYR A 167 17.73 -8.60 -12.07
N LEU A 168 18.40 -9.64 -12.56
CA LEU A 168 19.57 -10.22 -11.94
C LEU A 168 20.78 -10.12 -12.88
N GLU A 169 21.95 -9.88 -12.28
CA GLU A 169 23.25 -10.07 -12.92
C GLU A 169 24.11 -10.92 -11.98
N LYS A 170 24.65 -12.05 -12.48
CA LYS A 170 25.48 -12.97 -11.67
C LYS A 170 24.78 -13.41 -10.37
N GLY A 171 23.46 -13.61 -10.44
CA GLY A 171 22.62 -14.03 -9.31
C GLY A 171 22.34 -12.95 -8.26
N ARG A 172 22.57 -11.67 -8.57
CA ARG A 172 22.28 -10.53 -7.69
C ARG A 172 21.36 -9.51 -8.36
N VAL A 173 20.48 -8.90 -7.59
CA VAL A 173 19.55 -7.87 -8.05
C VAL A 173 20.32 -6.66 -8.57
N VAL A 174 20.04 -6.25 -9.80
CA VAL A 174 20.57 -5.01 -10.40
C VAL A 174 19.47 -3.96 -10.60
N GLY A 175 18.21 -4.38 -10.59
CA GLY A 175 17.07 -3.50 -10.61
C GLY A 175 15.75 -4.26 -10.45
N THR A 176 14.68 -3.50 -10.28
CA THR A 176 13.31 -4.01 -10.21
C THR A 176 12.39 -3.09 -10.99
N GLU A 177 11.48 -3.65 -11.76
CA GLU A 177 10.39 -2.92 -12.41
C GLU A 177 9.07 -3.34 -11.79
N TYR A 178 8.24 -2.36 -11.41
CA TYR A 178 6.92 -2.58 -10.85
C TYR A 178 5.88 -2.01 -11.80
N LEU A 179 4.94 -2.85 -12.22
CA LEU A 179 3.84 -2.48 -13.09
C LEU A 179 2.55 -2.76 -12.33
N GLY A 180 1.96 -1.70 -11.78
CA GLY A 180 0.61 -1.70 -11.23
C GLY A 180 -0.32 -0.92 -12.16
N ASP A 181 -1.58 -1.34 -12.22
CA ASP A 181 -2.65 -0.72 -13.02
C ASP A 181 -3.42 0.33 -12.20
#